data_AF-A0A956TIC4-F1
#
_entry.id   AF-A0A956TIC4-F1
#
_cell.length_a   1.000
_cell.length_b   1.000
_cell.length_c   1.000
_cell.angle_alpha   90.00
_cell.angle_beta   90.00
_cell.angle_gamma   90.00
#
_symmetry.space_group_name_H-M   'P 1'
#
loop_
_entity.id
_entity.type
_entity.pdbx_description
1 polymer ?
#
loop_
_entity_poly.entity_id
_entity_poly.type
_entity_poly.pdbx_seq_one_letter_code
_entity_poly.pdbx_strand_id
1 'polypeptide(L)' 'MGAPARKTQPGKRGWARRCAVQALYQWQLTAQSPSMIEAHFLAEEDLQKADTAYFRELVHQIPARV' A
#
# COMPACT_ATOMS: atom_id res chain seq x y z
N MET A 1 33.28 11.83 16.63
CA MET A 1 32.61 10.58 16.27
C MET A 1 31.14 10.89 15.99
N GLY A 2 30.72 10.87 14.71
CA GLY A 2 29.33 11.19 14.33
C GLY A 2 28.38 10.05 14.69
N ALA A 3 27.30 10.37 15.39
CA ALA A 3 26.29 9.40 15.79
C ALA A 3 25.64 8.71 14.56
N PRO A 4 25.29 7.41 14.63
CA PRO A 4 24.74 6.69 13.50
C PRO A 4 23.35 7.24 13.15
N ALA A 5 23.15 7.53 11.86
CA ALA A 5 21.86 7.95 11.32
C ALA A 5 20.79 6.89 11.64
N ARG A 6 19.74 7.33 12.35
CA ARG A 6 18.62 6.49 12.77
C ARG A 6 17.97 5.92 11.50
N LYS A 7 18.08 4.61 11.26
CA LYS A 7 17.45 3.98 10.09
C LYS A 7 15.94 4.16 10.23
N THR A 8 15.36 5.03 9.41
CA THR A 8 13.93 5.34 9.41
C THR A 8 13.18 4.13 8.88
N GLN A 9 12.84 3.18 9.76
CA GLN A 9 11.90 2.13 9.40
C GLN A 9 10.62 2.82 8.91
N PRO A 10 10.05 2.40 7.76
CA PRO A 10 8.84 3.00 7.27
C PRO A 10 7.75 2.80 8.32
N GLY A 11 7.22 3.90 8.87
CA GLY A 11 6.03 3.83 9.73
C GLY A 11 4.83 3.25 8.98
N LYS A 12 3.69 3.09 9.66
CA LYS A 12 2.47 2.49 9.08
C LYS A 12 2.10 3.02 7.68
N ARG A 13 2.29 4.32 7.42
CA ARG A 13 2.08 4.94 6.10
C ARG A 13 3.11 4.57 5.04
N GLY A 14 4.36 4.33 5.41
CA GLY A 14 5.39 3.83 4.50
C GLY A 14 5.07 2.41 4.04
N TRP A 15 4.63 1.57 4.96
CA TRP A 15 4.11 0.23 4.66
C TRP A 15 2.87 0.29 3.76
N ALA A 16 1.89 1.16 4.06
CA ALA A 16 0.71 1.36 3.23
C ALA A 16 1.04 1.75 1.78
N ARG A 17 2.03 2.64 1.57
CA ARG A 17 2.48 2.99 0.22
C ARG A 17 3.12 1.82 -0.52
N ARG A 18 3.91 0.99 0.17
CA ARG A 18 4.51 -0.20 -0.43
C ARG A 18 3.44 -1.18 -0.90
N CYS A 19 2.44 -1.45 -0.06
CA CYS A 19 1.29 -2.28 -0.43
C CYS A 19 0.49 -1.66 -1.58
N ALA A 20 0.24 -0.34 -1.52
CA ALA A 20 -0.51 0.37 -2.56
C ALA A 20 0.18 0.29 -3.93
N VAL A 21 1.51 0.44 -4.00
CA VAL A 21 2.27 0.28 -5.25
C VAL A 21 2.08 -1.12 -5.84
N GLN A 22 2.13 -2.17 -5.01
CA GLN A 22 1.90 -3.54 -5.46
C GLN A 22 0.46 -3.75 -5.95
N ALA A 23 -0.52 -3.26 -5.20
CA ALA A 23 -1.94 -3.34 -5.58
C ALA A 23 -2.23 -2.61 -6.90
N LEU A 24 -1.68 -1.40 -7.07
CA LEU A 24 -1.85 -0.61 -8.30
C LEU A 24 -1.17 -1.26 -9.50
N TYR A 25 -0.02 -1.90 -9.30
CA TYR A 25 0.64 -2.68 -10.34
C TYR A 25 -0.24 -3.87 -10.77
N GLN A 26 -0.80 -4.61 -9.82
CA GLN A 26 -1.74 -5.69 -10.13
C GLN A 26 -2.98 -5.18 -10.88
N TRP A 27 -3.53 -4.04 -10.48
CA TRP A 27 -4.64 -3.39 -11.17
C TRP A 27 -4.31 -3.11 -12.64
N GLN A 28 -3.15 -2.49 -12.91
CA GLN A 28 -2.72 -2.16 -14.26
C GLN A 28 -2.50 -3.39 -15.14
N LEU A 29 -1.98 -4.49 -14.58
CA LEU A 29 -1.71 -5.72 -15.35
C LEU A 29 -2.95 -6.59 -15.58
N THR A 30 -3.85 -6.67 -14.61
CA THR A 30 -4.92 -7.68 -14.61
C THR A 30 -6.30 -7.10 -14.90
N ALA A 31 -6.43 -5.76 -14.91
CA ALA A 31 -7.71 -5.05 -15.02
C ALA A 31 -8.78 -5.49 -13.98
N GLN A 32 -8.36 -6.16 -12.89
CA GLN A 32 -9.23 -6.51 -11.77
C GLN A 32 -9.76 -5.26 -11.09
N SER A 33 -10.93 -5.33 -10.47
CA SER A 33 -11.47 -4.16 -9.77
C SER A 33 -10.59 -3.79 -8.56
N PRO A 34 -10.40 -2.50 -8.26
CA PRO A 34 -9.64 -2.06 -7.09
C PRO A 34 -10.16 -2.66 -5.77
N SER A 35 -11.48 -2.86 -5.65
CA SER A 35 -12.12 -3.50 -4.50
C SER A 35 -11.72 -4.97 -4.33
N MET A 36 -11.56 -5.71 -5.43
CA MET A 36 -11.15 -7.12 -5.38
C MET A 36 -9.68 -7.24 -4.97
N ILE A 37 -8.82 -6.36 -5.51
CA ILE A 37 -7.41 -6.28 -5.13
C ILE A 37 -7.29 -5.85 -3.66
N GLU A 38 -8.06 -4.86 -3.22
CA GLU A 38 -8.10 -4.44 -1.82
C GLU A 38 -8.45 -5.60 -0.89
N ALA A 39 -9.49 -6.37 -1.18
CA ALA A 39 -9.91 -7.51 -0.37
C ALA A 39 -8.80 -8.57 -0.25
N HIS A 40 -8.06 -8.82 -1.34
CA HIS A 40 -6.91 -9.72 -1.33
C HIS A 40 -5.79 -9.20 -0.41
N PHE A 41 -5.44 -7.92 -0.56
CA PHE A 41 -4.41 -7.28 0.27
C PHE A 41 -4.82 -7.17 1.74
N LEU A 42 -6.09 -6.97 2.06
CA LEU A 42 -6.61 -6.95 3.43
C LEU A 42 -6.54 -8.31 4.12
N ALA A 43 -6.56 -9.40 3.35
CA ALA A 43 -6.40 -10.75 3.87
C ALA A 43 -4.93 -11.08 4.20
N GLU A 44 -3.97 -10.33 3.64
CA GLU A 44 -2.54 -10.53 3.85
C GLU A 44 -2.07 -9.91 5.19
N GLU A 45 -1.20 -10.61 5.92
CA GLU A 45 -0.63 -10.13 7.19
C GLU A 45 0.19 -8.83 7.03
N ASP A 46 0.70 -8.55 5.83
CA ASP A 46 1.49 -7.36 5.54
C ASP A 46 0.70 -6.07 5.71
N LEU A 47 -0.62 -6.09 5.46
CA LEU A 47 -1.47 -4.92 5.67
C LEU A 47 -1.75 -4.63 7.15
N GLN A 48 -1.58 -5.62 8.04
CA GLN A 48 -1.78 -5.43 9.48
C GLN A 48 -0.75 -4.45 10.08
N LYS A 49 0.42 -4.32 9.42
CA LYS A 49 1.48 -3.36 9.79
C LYS A 49 1.30 -2.01 9.09
N ALA A 50 0.40 -1.92 8.13
CA ALA A 50 0.14 -0.74 7.32
C ALA A 50 -0.98 0.13 7.90
N ASP A 51 -1.01 1.39 7.46
CA ASP A 51 -2.18 2.26 7.61
C ASP A 51 -3.23 1.84 6.57
N THR A 52 -4.15 0.96 6.97
CA THR A 52 -5.17 0.36 6.10
C THR A 52 -6.09 1.39 5.45
N ALA A 53 -6.48 2.42 6.20
CA ALA A 53 -7.34 3.50 5.68
C ALA A 53 -6.63 4.26 4.57
N TYR A 54 -5.34 4.57 4.78
CA TYR A 54 -4.53 5.24 3.76
C TYR A 54 -4.25 4.35 2.54
N PHE A 55 -4.01 3.05 2.73
CA PHE A 55 -3.88 2.10 1.63
C PHE A 55 -5.16 2.07 0.76
N ARG A 56 -6.32 1.96 1.39
CA ARG A 56 -7.62 1.95 0.71
C ARG A 56 -7.83 3.23 -0.10
N GLU A 57 -7.54 4.38 0.50
CA GLU A 57 -7.62 5.66 -0.21
C GLU A 57 -6.79 5.64 -1.50
N LEU A 58 -5.53 5.21 -1.44
CA LEU A 58 -4.64 5.17 -2.60
C LEU A 58 -5.14 4.21 -3.69
N VAL A 59 -5.53 2.98 -3.31
CA VAL A 59 -5.96 1.94 -4.25
C VAL A 59 -7.28 2.30 -4.96
N HIS A 60 -8.17 3.06 -4.31
CA HIS A 60 -9.43 3.50 -4.94
C HIS A 60 -9.28 4.81 -5.69
N GLN A 61 -8.58 5.80 -5.14
CA GLN A 61 -8.53 7.16 -5.71
C GLN A 61 -7.60 7.27 -6.91
N ILE A 62 -6.52 6.47 -6.99
CA ILE A 62 -5.58 6.56 -8.11
C ILE A 62 -6.20 6.01 -9.40
N PRO A 63 -6.79 4.80 -9.43
CA PRO A 63 -7.50 4.30 -10.62
C PRO A 63 -8.65 5.19 -11.08
N ALA A 64 -9.32 5.89 -10.16
CA ALA A 64 -10.42 6.80 -10.50
C ALA A 64 -9.98 8.12 -11.16
N ARG A 65 -8.67 8.40 -11.22
CA ARG A 65 -8.09 9.66 -11.74
C ARG A 65 -7.31 9.47 -13.04
N VAL A 66 -7.21 8.25 -13.55
CA VAL A 66 -6.56 7.90 -14.83
C VAL A 66 -7.62 7.70 -15.88
#